data_AF-A0A2D6ZAW1-F1
#
_entry.id   AF-A0A2D6ZAW1-F1
#
_cell.length_a   1.000
_cell.length_b   1.000
_cell.length_c   1.000
_cell.angle_alpha   90.00
_cell.angle_beta   90.00
_cell.angle_gamma   90.00
#
_symmetry.space_group_name_H-M   'P 1'
#
loop_
_entity.id
_entity.type
_entity.pdbx_description
1 polymer ?
#
loop_
_entity_poly.entity_id
_entity_poly.type
_entity_poly.pdbx_seq_one_letter_code
_entity_poly.pdbx_strand_id
1 'polypeptide(L)'
;SDYGIYGQRFDASGAKVGSEFLINTTTSNEQSFAALTSLTNGGFVAAWNSKGQDGDDYGVYAQRFSSTLTPATAIIDFSDRNLAVGDKVVIEIAGGTAVKGVIGANGLDGLLTSLSSSLTAQDAIFSAASSSSGVLTLTGLASGASLPAVTVSLEKNSTTNQNLINFSEKNLVLGDRITLDIDGGAQVQGVLGSQGLDALLTSMATELSAQSSLFGSVTSQNGKLFMNGPDANTDPPRVTVNLEDAFYFSTLDFNGKNLVEGDRITLNISGGQKVEAVIGAGGLDATLASMASDAEALTGSYSSASANSGVLTLIGLLDASSMPGVTVTLEDGTNREAQIDFSDRNLVEGDRINLVVAGGNSIQAVVSPNGLDATLSSIASDLASQTGLFRSASASGGVITYKGLETGPAVADITVTLESLNNSQALFPTAINSFDSAVTAMERIDTSVTQINERRASFGAVINRLDFAADNLSNIALNTEASRSRIDDADYAAETTALARTQIIQQAATAMLAQANMQSRQVLELLELDG
;
A
#
# COMPACT_ATOMS: atom_id res chain seq x y z
N SER A 1 -51.17 -50.81 -39.61
CA SER A 1 -50.83 -51.68 -40.74
C SER A 1 -51.38 -53.02 -40.37
N ASP A 2 -52.27 -53.57 -41.20
CA ASP A 2 -52.97 -54.81 -40.86
C ASP A 2 -52.21 -56.05 -41.37
N TYR A 3 -51.32 -55.93 -42.39
CA TYR A 3 -50.38 -56.97 -42.85
C TYR A 3 -49.14 -56.41 -43.57
N GLY A 4 -47.98 -57.07 -43.43
CA GLY A 4 -46.72 -56.74 -44.13
C GLY A 4 -45.94 -57.98 -44.59
N ILE A 5 -45.00 -57.82 -45.53
CA ILE A 5 -44.22 -58.94 -46.11
C ILE A 5 -42.82 -58.99 -45.49
N TYR A 6 -42.54 -60.08 -44.78
CA TYR A 6 -41.25 -60.32 -44.14
C TYR A 6 -40.57 -61.57 -44.71
N GLY A 7 -39.25 -61.58 -44.72
CA GLY A 7 -38.42 -62.71 -45.12
C GLY A 7 -37.49 -63.15 -43.99
N GLN A 8 -37.26 -64.46 -43.87
CA GLN A 8 -36.23 -65.05 -43.01
C GLN A 8 -35.28 -65.87 -43.89
N ARG A 9 -33.97 -65.61 -43.80
CA ARG A 9 -32.98 -66.47 -44.47
C ARG A 9 -32.66 -67.67 -43.58
N PHE A 10 -32.45 -68.82 -44.21
CA PHE A 10 -31.97 -70.03 -43.58
C PHE A 10 -30.70 -70.49 -44.29
N ASP A 11 -29.75 -71.06 -43.55
CA ASP A 11 -28.57 -71.69 -44.14
C ASP A 11 -28.91 -73.08 -44.72
N ALA A 12 -27.91 -73.73 -45.31
CA ALA A 12 -28.07 -75.07 -45.89
C ALA A 12 -28.45 -76.16 -44.86
N SER A 13 -28.30 -75.89 -43.56
CA SER A 13 -28.72 -76.78 -42.47
C SER A 13 -30.13 -76.49 -41.97
N GLY A 14 -30.78 -75.45 -42.50
CA GLY A 14 -32.10 -75.00 -42.06
C GLY A 14 -32.06 -74.13 -40.80
N ALA A 15 -30.88 -73.66 -40.36
CA ALA A 15 -30.77 -72.72 -39.26
C ALA A 15 -31.01 -71.28 -39.73
N LYS A 16 -31.66 -70.45 -38.90
CA LYS A 16 -31.93 -69.04 -39.22
C LYS A 16 -30.62 -68.26 -39.37
N VAL A 17 -30.45 -67.57 -40.50
CA VAL A 17 -29.33 -66.66 -40.76
C VAL A 17 -29.84 -65.22 -40.66
N GLY A 18 -29.46 -64.55 -39.57
CA GLY A 18 -29.94 -63.20 -39.25
C GLY A 18 -31.41 -63.17 -38.80
N SER A 19 -31.89 -61.97 -38.50
CA SER A 19 -33.29 -61.74 -38.14
C SER A 19 -34.20 -61.68 -39.35
N GLU A 20 -35.51 -61.81 -39.12
CA GLU A 20 -36.52 -61.47 -40.11
C GLU A 20 -36.33 -60.03 -40.62
N PHE A 21 -36.47 -59.83 -41.92
CA PHE A 21 -36.31 -58.53 -42.55
C PHE A 21 -37.52 -58.21 -43.42
N LEU A 22 -37.88 -56.92 -43.47
CA LEU A 22 -39.01 -56.45 -44.26
C LEU A 22 -38.64 -56.48 -45.76
N ILE A 23 -39.52 -57.03 -46.59
CA ILE A 23 -39.34 -57.13 -48.04
C ILE A 23 -39.94 -55.91 -48.75
N ASN A 24 -41.10 -55.42 -48.32
CA ASN A 24 -41.77 -54.25 -48.91
C ASN A 24 -41.20 -52.93 -48.36
N THR A 25 -41.20 -51.87 -49.18
CA THR A 25 -40.79 -50.52 -48.75
C THR A 25 -41.97 -49.67 -48.25
N THR A 26 -43.18 -49.92 -48.75
CA THR A 26 -44.41 -49.23 -48.33
C THR A 26 -45.13 -50.03 -47.25
N THR A 27 -45.42 -49.42 -46.11
CA THR A 27 -46.05 -50.06 -44.94
C THR A 27 -47.49 -49.61 -44.66
N SER A 28 -48.02 -48.70 -45.48
CA SER A 28 -49.41 -48.23 -45.39
C SER A 28 -50.38 -49.27 -45.96
N ASN A 29 -51.57 -49.41 -45.36
CA ASN A 29 -52.59 -50.41 -45.73
C ASN A 29 -52.09 -51.87 -45.65
N GLU A 30 -52.48 -52.71 -46.62
CA GLU A 30 -52.23 -54.15 -46.65
C GLU A 30 -51.22 -54.50 -47.76
N GLN A 31 -50.22 -55.30 -47.40
CA GLN A 31 -49.35 -56.01 -48.34
C GLN A 31 -49.53 -57.52 -48.14
N SER A 32 -49.94 -58.25 -49.17
CA SER A 32 -50.24 -59.68 -49.08
C SER A 32 -49.63 -60.51 -50.24
N PHE A 33 -49.96 -61.81 -50.30
CA PHE A 33 -49.66 -62.74 -51.40
C PHE A 33 -48.24 -62.63 -52.02
N ALA A 34 -47.19 -62.79 -51.18
CA ALA A 34 -45.82 -62.75 -51.66
C ALA A 34 -45.41 -64.00 -52.46
N ALA A 35 -44.63 -63.79 -53.52
CA ALA A 35 -43.99 -64.81 -54.33
C ALA A 35 -42.48 -64.53 -54.44
N LEU A 36 -41.66 -65.57 -54.43
CA LEU A 36 -40.20 -65.48 -54.43
C LEU A 36 -39.61 -66.28 -55.59
N THR A 37 -38.55 -65.75 -56.20
CA THR A 37 -37.72 -66.48 -57.17
C THR A 37 -36.25 -66.21 -56.93
N SER A 38 -35.42 -67.25 -57.04
CA SER A 38 -33.97 -67.12 -56.90
C SER A 38 -33.33 -66.62 -58.19
N LEU A 39 -32.22 -65.89 -58.05
CA LEU A 39 -31.41 -65.43 -59.17
C LEU A 39 -30.11 -66.23 -59.24
N THR A 40 -29.60 -66.40 -60.46
CA THR A 40 -28.36 -67.15 -60.74
C THR A 40 -27.12 -66.55 -60.07
N ASN A 41 -27.18 -65.27 -59.66
CA ASN A 41 -26.12 -64.59 -58.91
C ASN A 41 -26.21 -64.80 -57.38
N GLY A 42 -27.08 -65.71 -56.92
CA GLY A 42 -27.34 -66.01 -55.50
C GLY A 42 -28.28 -65.04 -54.80
N GLY A 43 -28.82 -64.04 -55.52
CA GLY A 43 -29.85 -63.14 -55.02
C GLY A 43 -31.25 -63.73 -55.13
N PHE A 44 -32.28 -62.93 -54.84
CA PHE A 44 -33.68 -63.31 -55.07
C PHE A 44 -34.52 -62.10 -55.48
N VAL A 45 -35.66 -62.33 -56.12
CA VAL A 45 -36.70 -61.32 -56.37
C VAL A 45 -37.93 -61.74 -55.60
N ALA A 46 -38.52 -60.79 -54.88
CA ALA A 46 -39.81 -60.94 -54.24
C ALA A 46 -40.84 -60.06 -54.95
N ALA A 47 -42.03 -60.59 -55.18
CA ALA A 47 -43.18 -59.85 -55.69
C ALA A 47 -44.38 -60.00 -54.73
N TRP A 48 -45.20 -58.96 -54.59
CA TRP A 48 -46.36 -58.94 -53.68
C TRP A 48 -47.44 -57.98 -54.21
N ASN A 49 -48.67 -58.08 -53.70
CA ASN A 49 -49.70 -57.06 -53.93
C ASN A 49 -49.70 -56.04 -52.78
N SER A 50 -49.92 -54.77 -53.12
CA SER A 50 -49.94 -53.66 -52.16
C SER A 50 -51.18 -52.81 -52.39
N LYS A 51 -51.93 -52.53 -51.32
CA LYS A 51 -53.16 -51.74 -51.38
C LYS A 51 -52.90 -50.23 -51.28
N GLY A 52 -53.36 -49.44 -52.24
CA GLY A 52 -53.30 -47.97 -52.14
C GLY A 52 -51.93 -47.35 -52.35
N GLN A 53 -50.95 -48.10 -52.86
CA GLN A 53 -49.56 -47.60 -53.00
C GLN A 53 -49.39 -46.70 -54.24
N ASP A 54 -50.11 -46.93 -55.32
CA ASP A 54 -50.17 -46.09 -56.53
C ASP A 54 -51.41 -45.17 -56.57
N GLY A 55 -52.21 -45.16 -55.50
CA GLY A 55 -53.43 -44.39 -55.39
C GLY A 55 -54.70 -45.11 -55.87
N ASP A 56 -54.60 -46.38 -56.29
CA ASP A 56 -55.74 -47.27 -56.61
C ASP A 56 -55.84 -48.45 -55.62
N ASP A 57 -56.68 -49.46 -55.87
CA ASP A 57 -56.88 -50.62 -54.97
C ASP A 57 -55.60 -51.48 -54.82
N TYR A 58 -55.48 -52.66 -55.46
CA TYR A 58 -54.26 -53.49 -55.34
C TYR A 58 -53.36 -53.39 -56.58
N GLY A 59 -52.12 -52.94 -56.39
CA GLY A 59 -51.04 -52.99 -57.38
C GLY A 59 -50.03 -54.12 -57.09
N VAL A 60 -49.36 -54.65 -58.12
CA VAL A 60 -48.28 -55.65 -57.97
C VAL A 60 -46.93 -54.95 -57.99
N TYR A 61 -46.13 -55.20 -56.97
CA TYR A 61 -44.79 -54.63 -56.78
C TYR A 61 -43.77 -55.73 -56.65
N ALA A 62 -42.54 -55.46 -57.06
CA ALA A 62 -41.43 -56.39 -56.94
C ALA A 62 -40.14 -55.69 -56.55
N GLN A 63 -39.31 -56.37 -55.78
CA GLN A 63 -38.00 -55.91 -55.35
C GLN A 63 -36.96 -57.02 -55.50
N ARG A 64 -35.79 -56.64 -56.03
CA ARG A 64 -34.64 -57.53 -56.24
C ARG A 64 -33.63 -57.35 -55.11
N PHE A 65 -33.18 -58.47 -54.56
CA PHE A 65 -32.19 -58.56 -53.47
C PHE A 65 -30.92 -59.28 -53.94
N SER A 66 -29.76 -58.80 -53.48
CA SER A 66 -28.43 -59.37 -53.80
C SER A 66 -28.07 -60.58 -52.92
N SER A 67 -27.09 -61.37 -53.35
CA SER A 67 -26.56 -62.55 -52.65
C SER A 67 -25.73 -62.21 -51.42
N THR A 68 -25.05 -61.07 -51.42
CA THR A 68 -24.27 -60.55 -50.29
C THR A 68 -24.90 -59.25 -49.82
N LEU A 69 -25.50 -59.29 -48.63
CA LEU A 69 -25.88 -58.08 -47.90
C LEU A 69 -24.61 -57.64 -47.17
N THR A 70 -23.68 -56.96 -47.85
CA THR A 70 -22.61 -56.25 -47.14
C THR A 70 -23.30 -55.20 -46.28
N PRO A 71 -23.22 -55.29 -44.95
CA PRO A 71 -23.83 -54.27 -44.12
C PRO A 71 -23.20 -52.93 -44.47
N ALA A 72 -24.04 -51.91 -44.65
CA ALA A 72 -23.51 -50.57 -44.90
C ALA A 72 -22.63 -50.16 -43.71
N THR A 73 -21.45 -49.58 -44.01
CA THR A 73 -20.53 -49.06 -43.00
C THR A 73 -20.51 -47.54 -43.03
N ALA A 74 -20.45 -46.92 -41.86
CA ALA A 74 -20.21 -45.49 -41.70
C ALA A 74 -18.94 -45.30 -40.87
N ILE A 75 -18.07 -44.40 -41.35
CA ILE A 75 -16.81 -44.07 -40.70
C ILE A 75 -16.92 -42.63 -40.19
N ILE A 76 -16.59 -42.44 -38.92
CA ILE A 76 -16.53 -41.13 -38.28
C ILE A 76 -15.11 -40.95 -37.75
N ASP A 77 -14.35 -40.07 -38.39
CA ASP A 77 -12.96 -39.78 -38.03
C ASP A 77 -12.88 -38.57 -37.09
N PHE A 78 -12.33 -38.77 -35.89
CA PHE A 78 -12.10 -37.72 -34.89
C PHE A 78 -10.64 -37.27 -34.78
N SER A 79 -9.73 -37.87 -35.55
CA SER A 79 -8.28 -37.69 -35.42
C SER A 79 -7.83 -36.24 -35.65
N ASP A 80 -8.46 -35.54 -36.60
CA ASP A 80 -8.11 -34.15 -36.96
C ASP A 80 -8.94 -33.09 -36.20
N ARG A 81 -9.76 -33.50 -35.21
CA ARG A 81 -10.71 -32.60 -34.55
C ARG A 81 -10.14 -31.86 -33.33
N ASN A 82 -8.83 -31.97 -33.09
CA ASN A 82 -8.07 -31.33 -32.01
C ASN A 82 -8.80 -31.38 -30.65
N LEU A 83 -9.32 -32.56 -30.28
CA LEU A 83 -10.20 -32.71 -29.12
C LEU A 83 -9.39 -32.85 -27.81
N ALA A 84 -9.84 -32.18 -26.75
CA ALA A 84 -9.17 -32.14 -25.45
C ALA A 84 -10.03 -32.76 -24.34
N VAL A 85 -9.43 -33.05 -23.18
CA VAL A 85 -10.14 -33.52 -21.99
C VAL A 85 -11.25 -32.52 -21.62
N GLY A 86 -12.47 -33.03 -21.45
CA GLY A 86 -13.69 -32.26 -21.20
C GLY A 86 -14.52 -31.95 -22.45
N ASP A 87 -14.01 -32.14 -23.67
CA ASP A 87 -14.82 -31.97 -24.89
C ASP A 87 -15.95 -33.01 -24.90
N LYS A 88 -17.17 -32.58 -25.25
CA LYS A 88 -18.34 -33.47 -25.36
C LYS A 88 -18.59 -33.86 -26.80
N VAL A 89 -18.88 -35.15 -26.99
CA VAL A 89 -19.28 -35.73 -28.27
C VAL A 89 -20.68 -36.29 -28.11
N VAL A 90 -21.59 -35.83 -28.97
CA VAL A 90 -22.94 -36.38 -29.09
C VAL A 90 -23.11 -36.95 -30.48
N ILE A 91 -23.54 -38.20 -30.54
CA ILE A 91 -23.86 -38.92 -31.77
C ILE A 91 -25.36 -39.14 -31.78
N GLU A 92 -26.04 -38.41 -32.66
CA GLU A 92 -27.47 -38.54 -32.90
C GLU A 92 -27.70 -39.51 -34.07
N ILE A 93 -28.59 -40.48 -33.84
CA ILE A 93 -28.91 -41.52 -34.81
C ILE A 93 -30.40 -41.45 -35.09
N ALA A 94 -30.77 -41.27 -36.35
CA ALA A 94 -32.18 -41.25 -36.74
C ALA A 94 -32.87 -42.59 -36.37
N GLY A 95 -33.93 -42.52 -35.55
CA GLY A 95 -34.66 -43.70 -35.08
C GLY A 95 -34.02 -44.45 -33.90
N GLY A 96 -32.90 -43.97 -33.36
CA GLY A 96 -32.20 -44.54 -32.20
C GLY A 96 -32.09 -43.57 -31.02
N THR A 97 -31.41 -44.02 -29.97
CA THR A 97 -31.10 -43.18 -28.81
C THR A 97 -29.78 -42.45 -29.06
N ALA A 98 -29.73 -41.14 -28.78
CA ALA A 98 -28.48 -40.38 -28.88
C ALA A 98 -27.45 -40.91 -27.88
N VAL A 99 -26.23 -41.16 -28.35
CA VAL A 99 -25.11 -41.60 -27.51
C VAL A 99 -24.23 -40.39 -27.21
N LYS A 100 -23.90 -40.20 -25.94
CA LYS A 100 -23.14 -39.04 -25.45
C LYS A 100 -21.92 -39.52 -24.69
N GLY A 101 -20.83 -38.78 -24.80
CA GLY A 101 -19.66 -39.02 -23.96
C GLY A 101 -18.76 -37.80 -23.90
N VAL A 102 -17.92 -37.77 -22.86
CA VAL A 102 -16.95 -36.70 -22.59
C VAL A 102 -15.55 -37.29 -22.62
N ILE A 103 -14.59 -36.56 -23.19
CA ILE A 103 -13.19 -37.00 -23.16
C ILE A 103 -12.68 -36.92 -21.72
N GLY A 104 -12.46 -38.08 -21.09
CA GLY A 104 -11.90 -38.20 -19.74
C GLY A 104 -10.37 -38.34 -19.74
N ALA A 105 -9.81 -38.72 -18.59
CA ALA A 105 -8.37 -38.91 -18.40
C ALA A 105 -7.72 -39.94 -19.35
N ASN A 106 -8.52 -40.89 -19.87
CA ASN A 106 -8.08 -41.91 -20.84
C ASN A 106 -8.04 -41.39 -22.29
N GLY A 107 -8.22 -40.08 -22.49
CA GLY A 107 -8.12 -39.42 -23.79
C GLY A 107 -9.21 -39.83 -24.79
N LEU A 108 -8.98 -39.50 -26.05
CA LEU A 108 -9.91 -39.75 -27.16
C LEU A 108 -10.24 -41.25 -27.30
N ASP A 109 -9.24 -42.13 -27.18
CA ASP A 109 -9.43 -43.57 -27.35
C ASP A 109 -10.33 -44.18 -26.27
N GLY A 110 -10.22 -43.69 -25.02
CA GLY A 110 -11.11 -44.11 -23.93
C GLY A 110 -12.57 -43.70 -24.18
N LEU A 111 -12.78 -42.48 -24.67
CA LEU A 111 -14.12 -42.02 -25.09
C LEU A 111 -14.67 -42.89 -26.22
N LEU A 112 -13.90 -43.09 -27.30
CA LEU A 112 -14.36 -43.84 -28.47
C LEU A 112 -14.70 -45.30 -28.14
N THR A 113 -13.97 -45.91 -27.21
CA THR A 113 -14.27 -47.27 -26.70
C THR A 113 -15.60 -47.31 -25.93
N SER A 114 -15.89 -46.29 -25.14
CA SER A 114 -17.16 -46.17 -24.42
C SER A 114 -18.32 -45.93 -25.39
N LEU A 115 -18.15 -45.02 -26.36
CA LEU A 115 -19.15 -44.74 -27.38
C LEU A 115 -19.44 -45.97 -28.25
N SER A 116 -18.41 -46.70 -28.71
CA SER A 116 -18.59 -47.91 -29.50
C SER A 116 -19.36 -48.99 -28.74
N SER A 117 -19.14 -49.11 -27.43
CA SER A 117 -19.88 -50.05 -26.56
C SER A 117 -21.35 -49.66 -26.45
N SER A 118 -21.65 -48.38 -26.20
CA SER A 118 -23.03 -47.87 -26.13
C SER A 118 -23.77 -47.91 -27.47
N LEU A 119 -23.05 -47.76 -28.58
CA LEU A 119 -23.61 -47.87 -29.94
C LEU A 119 -23.89 -49.32 -30.33
N THR A 120 -23.02 -50.26 -29.93
CA THR A 120 -23.24 -51.71 -30.14
C THR A 120 -24.43 -52.22 -29.34
N ALA A 121 -24.77 -51.58 -28.21
CA ALA A 121 -25.97 -51.90 -27.44
C ALA A 121 -27.29 -51.54 -28.15
N GLN A 122 -27.25 -50.79 -29.26
CA GLN A 122 -28.42 -50.50 -30.11
C GLN A 122 -28.50 -51.53 -31.25
N ASP A 123 -28.70 -52.80 -30.87
CA ASP A 123 -28.71 -54.00 -31.73
C ASP A 123 -29.81 -54.02 -32.80
N ALA A 124 -30.86 -53.21 -32.62
CA ALA A 124 -31.91 -52.98 -33.62
C ALA A 124 -31.45 -52.08 -34.79
N ILE A 125 -30.26 -51.48 -34.71
CA ILE A 125 -29.77 -50.50 -35.69
C ILE A 125 -28.37 -50.87 -36.21
N PHE A 126 -27.48 -51.35 -35.34
CA PHE A 126 -26.12 -51.73 -35.70
C PHE A 126 -25.85 -53.20 -35.37
N SER A 127 -25.09 -53.87 -36.22
CA SER A 127 -24.56 -55.21 -35.94
C SER A 127 -23.23 -55.18 -35.20
N ALA A 128 -22.46 -54.09 -35.36
CA ALA A 128 -21.22 -53.84 -34.63
C ALA A 128 -20.84 -52.36 -34.66
N ALA A 129 -20.17 -51.88 -33.61
CA ALA A 129 -19.41 -50.64 -33.61
C ALA A 129 -18.01 -50.89 -33.05
N SER A 130 -16.98 -50.35 -33.71
CA SER A 130 -15.59 -50.49 -33.29
C SER A 130 -14.84 -49.16 -33.37
N SER A 131 -13.87 -48.98 -32.49
CA SER A 131 -12.98 -47.82 -32.47
C SER A 131 -11.52 -48.24 -32.63
N SER A 132 -10.77 -47.52 -33.45
CA SER A 132 -9.33 -47.69 -33.60
C SER A 132 -8.67 -46.37 -33.98
N SER A 133 -7.66 -45.96 -33.20
CA SER A 133 -6.81 -44.80 -33.50
C SER A 133 -7.59 -43.54 -33.89
N GLY A 134 -8.50 -43.06 -33.03
CA GLY A 134 -9.29 -41.85 -33.31
C GLY A 134 -10.47 -42.02 -34.28
N VAL A 135 -10.66 -43.21 -34.86
CA VAL A 135 -11.73 -43.49 -35.83
C VAL A 135 -12.79 -44.40 -35.23
N LEU A 136 -14.06 -44.05 -35.40
CA LEU A 136 -15.22 -44.86 -35.03
C LEU A 136 -15.88 -45.43 -36.30
N THR A 137 -16.00 -46.75 -36.37
CA THR A 137 -16.62 -47.48 -37.48
C THR A 137 -17.93 -48.12 -37.01
N LEU A 138 -19.02 -47.79 -37.70
CA LEU A 138 -20.35 -48.35 -37.46
C LEU A 138 -20.70 -49.31 -38.60
N THR A 139 -21.20 -50.49 -38.23
CA THR A 139 -21.63 -51.52 -39.19
C THR A 139 -23.13 -51.73 -39.03
N GLY A 140 -23.89 -51.46 -40.09
CA GLY A 140 -25.34 -51.60 -40.12
C GLY A 140 -25.80 -53.05 -39.97
N LEU A 141 -27.10 -53.28 -39.96
CA LEU A 141 -27.66 -54.62 -39.95
C LEU A 141 -27.34 -55.38 -41.26
N ALA A 142 -27.22 -56.71 -41.16
CA ALA A 142 -27.01 -57.60 -42.31
C ALA A 142 -28.25 -57.71 -43.24
N SER A 143 -29.21 -56.79 -43.13
CA SER A 143 -30.40 -56.67 -43.97
C SER A 143 -30.13 -55.92 -45.29
N GLY A 144 -28.98 -55.26 -45.43
CA GLY A 144 -28.60 -54.44 -46.60
C GLY A 144 -29.38 -53.13 -46.73
N ALA A 145 -30.14 -52.75 -45.71
CA ALA A 145 -30.74 -51.42 -45.61
C ALA A 145 -29.65 -50.35 -45.49
N SER A 146 -29.91 -49.15 -46.02
CA SER A 146 -29.05 -48.00 -45.81
C SER A 146 -28.95 -47.69 -44.31
N LEU A 147 -27.74 -47.36 -43.83
CA LEU A 147 -27.56 -46.87 -42.47
C LEU A 147 -28.44 -45.62 -42.22
N PRO A 148 -29.03 -45.48 -41.02
CA PRO A 148 -29.72 -44.25 -40.65
C PRO A 148 -28.76 -43.07 -40.69
N ALA A 149 -29.30 -41.86 -40.84
CA ALA A 149 -28.50 -40.65 -40.75
C ALA A 149 -27.85 -40.56 -39.36
N VAL A 150 -26.53 -40.40 -39.34
CA VAL A 150 -25.73 -40.19 -38.13
C VAL A 150 -25.19 -38.77 -38.14
N THR A 151 -25.57 -37.99 -37.15
CA THR A 151 -25.09 -36.61 -36.97
C THR A 151 -24.18 -36.57 -35.75
N VAL A 152 -23.02 -35.92 -35.90
CA VAL A 152 -22.07 -35.72 -34.80
C VAL A 152 -22.05 -34.25 -34.46
N SER A 153 -22.42 -33.92 -33.23
CA SER A 153 -22.23 -32.59 -32.66
C SER A 153 -21.13 -32.63 -31.62
N LEU A 154 -20.24 -31.65 -31.72
CA LEU A 154 -19.11 -31.46 -30.81
C LEU A 154 -19.38 -30.21 -30.00
N GLU A 155 -19.28 -30.33 -28.69
CA GLU A 155 -19.25 -29.19 -27.79
C GLU A 155 -17.84 -29.13 -27.23
N LYS A 156 -17.03 -28.18 -27.73
CA LYS A 156 -15.70 -27.94 -27.20
C LYS A 156 -15.82 -27.55 -25.73
N ASN A 157 -14.96 -28.12 -24.89
CA ASN A 157 -14.73 -27.66 -23.54
C ASN A 157 -14.29 -26.20 -23.62
N SER A 158 -15.24 -25.30 -23.40
CA SER A 158 -14.94 -23.92 -23.14
C SER A 158 -14.44 -23.87 -21.70
N THR A 159 -13.30 -23.23 -21.47
CA THR A 159 -12.71 -22.93 -20.15
C THR A 159 -13.62 -22.04 -19.27
N THR A 160 -14.95 -22.13 -19.40
CA THR A 160 -15.95 -21.15 -18.95
C THR A 160 -16.83 -21.63 -17.81
N ASN A 161 -16.59 -22.79 -17.21
CA ASN A 161 -17.15 -23.09 -15.88
C ASN A 161 -16.32 -22.40 -14.78
N GLN A 162 -15.87 -21.18 -15.08
CA GLN A 162 -15.04 -20.36 -14.22
C GLN A 162 -15.73 -19.01 -14.05
N ASN A 163 -16.12 -18.70 -12.81
CA ASN A 163 -16.52 -17.35 -12.47
C ASN A 163 -15.26 -16.50 -12.33
N LEU A 164 -15.17 -15.46 -13.15
CA LEU A 164 -14.13 -14.43 -13.06
C LEU A 164 -14.73 -13.18 -12.42
N ILE A 165 -14.11 -12.70 -11.35
CA ILE A 165 -14.43 -11.39 -10.78
C ILE A 165 -13.20 -10.51 -10.91
N ASN A 166 -13.34 -9.37 -11.59
CA ASN A 166 -12.29 -8.39 -11.74
C ASN A 166 -12.45 -7.22 -10.76
N PHE A 167 -11.53 -7.11 -9.81
CA PHE A 167 -11.45 -6.01 -8.84
C PHE A 167 -10.46 -4.92 -9.25
N SER A 168 -9.56 -5.19 -10.20
CA SER A 168 -8.55 -4.20 -10.64
C SER A 168 -9.15 -2.94 -11.30
N GLU A 169 -10.38 -3.04 -11.81
CA GLU A 169 -11.12 -1.92 -12.40
C GLU A 169 -12.06 -1.24 -11.40
N LYS A 170 -12.15 -1.76 -10.18
CA LYS A 170 -12.89 -1.15 -9.08
C LYS A 170 -11.89 -0.24 -8.37
N ASN A 171 -12.20 1.06 -8.30
CA ASN A 171 -11.33 2.09 -7.73
C ASN A 171 -11.22 1.94 -6.19
N LEU A 172 -10.75 0.78 -5.74
CA LEU A 172 -10.69 0.39 -4.35
C LEU A 172 -9.53 1.10 -3.65
N VAL A 173 -9.81 1.62 -2.46
CA VAL A 173 -8.86 2.29 -1.59
C VAL A 173 -8.70 1.53 -0.27
N LEU A 174 -7.64 1.85 0.47
CA LEU A 174 -7.41 1.26 1.79
C LEU A 174 -8.64 1.47 2.69
N GLY A 175 -9.07 0.41 3.36
CA GLY A 175 -10.27 0.40 4.20
C GLY A 175 -11.55 -0.01 3.47
N ASP A 176 -11.56 -0.20 2.15
CA ASP A 176 -12.76 -0.71 1.47
C ASP A 176 -13.03 -2.17 1.83
N ARG A 177 -14.29 -2.49 2.11
CA ARG A 177 -14.71 -3.86 2.42
C ARG A 177 -15.25 -4.55 1.17
N ILE A 178 -14.73 -5.75 0.91
CA ILE A 178 -15.23 -6.66 -0.12
C ILE A 178 -15.96 -7.79 0.57
N THR A 179 -17.21 -7.98 0.19
CA THR A 179 -18.07 -9.06 0.68
C THR A 179 -18.53 -9.90 -0.50
N LEU A 180 -18.29 -11.22 -0.42
CA LEU A 180 -18.70 -12.21 -1.41
C LEU A 180 -19.81 -13.08 -0.83
N ASP A 181 -21.03 -12.86 -1.32
CA ASP A 181 -22.18 -13.72 -1.02
C ASP A 181 -22.20 -14.88 -2.01
N ILE A 182 -22.09 -16.10 -1.50
CA ILE A 182 -22.04 -17.33 -2.30
C ILE A 182 -23.35 -18.10 -2.13
N ASP A 183 -24.02 -18.38 -3.23
CA ASP A 183 -25.24 -19.20 -3.22
C ASP A 183 -24.93 -20.60 -2.67
N GLY A 184 -25.56 -20.96 -1.54
CA GLY A 184 -25.38 -22.26 -0.89
C GLY A 184 -24.08 -22.41 -0.09
N GLY A 185 -23.32 -21.33 0.12
CA GLY A 185 -22.05 -21.32 0.84
C GLY A 185 -22.00 -20.33 2.02
N ALA A 186 -20.86 -20.35 2.72
CA ALA A 186 -20.53 -19.34 3.71
C ALA A 186 -20.00 -18.07 3.03
N GLN A 187 -20.40 -16.91 3.52
CA GLN A 187 -19.93 -15.62 3.03
C GLN A 187 -18.43 -15.45 3.30
N VAL A 188 -17.70 -14.90 2.33
CA VAL A 188 -16.27 -14.57 2.46
C VAL A 188 -16.12 -13.06 2.43
N GLN A 189 -15.42 -12.50 3.41
CA GLN A 189 -15.28 -11.05 3.56
C GLN A 189 -13.84 -10.66 3.82
N GLY A 190 -13.47 -9.47 3.39
CA GLY A 190 -12.13 -8.94 3.61
C GLY A 190 -12.11 -7.43 3.49
N VAL A 191 -11.20 -6.78 4.20
CA VAL A 191 -10.98 -5.33 4.10
C VAL A 191 -9.63 -5.09 3.43
N LEU A 192 -9.59 -4.13 2.50
CA LEU A 192 -8.37 -3.78 1.77
C LEU A 192 -7.36 -3.13 2.72
N GLY A 193 -6.40 -3.95 3.17
CA GLY A 193 -5.29 -3.56 4.01
C GLY A 193 -4.03 -3.15 3.24
N SER A 194 -2.98 -2.86 3.99
CA SER A 194 -1.70 -2.35 3.49
C SER A 194 -0.91 -3.32 2.60
N GLN A 195 -1.19 -4.60 2.72
CA GLN A 195 -0.63 -5.65 1.86
C GLN A 195 -1.19 -5.60 0.43
N GLY A 196 -2.20 -4.74 0.19
CA GLY A 196 -2.78 -4.48 -1.12
C GLY A 196 -3.82 -5.52 -1.56
N LEU A 197 -4.40 -5.26 -2.73
CA LEU A 197 -5.54 -6.00 -3.27
C LEU A 197 -5.20 -7.47 -3.54
N ASP A 198 -4.02 -7.78 -4.06
CA ASP A 198 -3.63 -9.16 -4.39
C ASP A 198 -3.47 -10.03 -3.13
N ALA A 199 -2.94 -9.47 -2.04
CA ALA A 199 -2.83 -10.18 -0.77
C ALA A 199 -4.22 -10.48 -0.18
N LEU A 200 -5.12 -9.49 -0.22
CA LEU A 200 -6.52 -9.67 0.20
C LEU A 200 -7.20 -10.78 -0.61
N LEU A 201 -7.13 -10.70 -1.94
CA LEU A 201 -7.77 -11.68 -2.83
C LEU A 201 -7.15 -13.08 -2.67
N THR A 202 -5.88 -13.19 -2.30
CA THR A 202 -5.23 -14.48 -1.98
C THR A 202 -5.79 -15.10 -0.70
N SER A 203 -6.02 -14.29 0.34
CA SER A 203 -6.69 -14.74 1.57
C SER A 203 -8.12 -15.20 1.27
N MET A 204 -8.89 -14.38 0.55
CA MET A 204 -10.27 -14.71 0.17
C MET A 204 -10.33 -15.95 -0.74
N ALA A 205 -9.37 -16.14 -1.66
CA ALA A 205 -9.26 -17.34 -2.48
C ALA A 205 -9.01 -18.60 -1.63
N THR A 206 -8.25 -18.48 -0.55
CA THR A 206 -7.99 -19.58 0.39
C THR A 206 -9.27 -19.97 1.14
N GLU A 207 -10.03 -18.99 1.64
CA GLU A 207 -11.32 -19.23 2.31
C GLU A 207 -12.37 -19.81 1.37
N LEU A 208 -12.46 -19.32 0.13
CA LEU A 208 -13.34 -19.89 -0.88
C LEU A 208 -12.93 -21.32 -1.25
N SER A 209 -11.63 -21.60 -1.38
CA SER A 209 -11.11 -22.94 -1.66
C SER A 209 -11.38 -23.94 -0.53
N ALA A 210 -11.59 -23.46 0.71
CA ALA A 210 -12.00 -24.31 1.82
C ALA A 210 -13.44 -24.84 1.68
N GLN A 211 -14.29 -24.20 0.87
CA GLN A 211 -15.65 -24.64 0.56
C GLN A 211 -15.64 -25.63 -0.62
N SER A 212 -14.93 -26.74 -0.46
CA SER A 212 -14.62 -27.71 -1.54
C SER A 212 -15.83 -28.41 -2.18
N SER A 213 -17.00 -28.36 -1.55
CA SER A 213 -18.26 -28.82 -2.15
C SER A 213 -18.82 -27.87 -3.20
N LEU A 214 -18.35 -26.62 -3.22
CA LEU A 214 -18.80 -25.55 -4.10
C LEU A 214 -17.74 -25.12 -5.11
N PHE A 215 -16.46 -25.24 -4.76
CA PHE A 215 -15.34 -24.82 -5.61
C PHE A 215 -14.28 -25.91 -5.71
N GLY A 216 -13.82 -26.19 -6.93
CA GLY A 216 -12.75 -27.18 -7.18
C GLY A 216 -11.36 -26.55 -7.13
N SER A 217 -11.24 -25.30 -7.57
CA SER A 217 -10.06 -24.47 -7.32
C SER A 217 -10.42 -22.98 -7.39
N VAL A 218 -9.83 -22.19 -6.50
CA VAL A 218 -9.92 -20.72 -6.52
C VAL A 218 -8.51 -20.15 -6.51
N THR A 219 -8.20 -19.29 -7.48
CA THR A 219 -6.92 -18.60 -7.56
C THR A 219 -7.14 -17.10 -7.69
N SER A 220 -6.16 -16.32 -7.27
CA SER A 220 -6.12 -14.88 -7.44
C SER A 220 -4.88 -14.48 -8.25
N GLN A 221 -5.04 -13.56 -9.19
CA GLN A 221 -3.92 -13.00 -9.96
C GLN A 221 -4.27 -11.61 -10.51
N ASN A 222 -3.40 -10.63 -10.29
CA ASN A 222 -3.50 -9.28 -10.84
C ASN A 222 -4.87 -8.62 -10.59
N GLY A 223 -5.35 -8.64 -9.34
CA GLY A 223 -6.63 -8.07 -8.94
C GLY A 223 -7.86 -8.84 -9.45
N LYS A 224 -7.68 -10.06 -9.93
CA LYS A 224 -8.77 -10.93 -10.42
C LYS A 224 -8.86 -12.19 -9.58
N LEU A 225 -10.10 -12.64 -9.36
CA LEU A 225 -10.41 -13.90 -8.72
C LEU A 225 -10.98 -14.87 -9.75
N PHE A 226 -10.40 -16.06 -9.82
CA PHE A 226 -10.76 -17.12 -10.75
C PHE A 226 -11.32 -18.29 -9.94
N MET A 227 -12.60 -18.61 -10.11
CA MET A 227 -13.28 -19.65 -9.32
C MET A 227 -13.83 -20.74 -10.24
N ASN A 228 -13.32 -21.95 -10.12
CA ASN A 228 -13.79 -23.12 -10.86
C ASN A 228 -14.83 -23.89 -10.02
N GLY A 229 -15.82 -24.48 -10.68
CA GLY A 229 -16.78 -25.37 -10.04
C GLY A 229 -16.12 -26.60 -9.38
N PRO A 230 -16.86 -27.35 -8.54
CA PRO A 230 -16.31 -28.44 -7.72
C PRO A 230 -15.75 -29.61 -8.56
N ASP A 231 -16.25 -29.77 -9.79
CA ASP A 231 -15.74 -30.71 -10.78
C ASP A 231 -15.90 -30.15 -12.20
N ALA A 232 -15.38 -30.87 -13.19
CA ALA A 232 -15.41 -30.46 -14.60
C ALA A 232 -16.82 -30.39 -15.22
N ASN A 233 -17.86 -30.86 -14.52
CA ASN A 233 -19.24 -30.95 -15.02
C ASN A 233 -20.23 -30.06 -14.24
N THR A 234 -19.76 -29.33 -13.23
CA THR A 234 -20.61 -28.51 -12.34
C THR A 234 -20.18 -27.05 -12.43
N ASP A 235 -21.12 -26.16 -12.69
CA ASP A 235 -20.84 -24.73 -12.72
C ASP A 235 -20.56 -24.22 -11.30
N PRO A 236 -19.62 -23.27 -11.12
CA PRO A 236 -19.42 -22.63 -9.83
C PRO A 236 -20.70 -21.88 -9.41
N PRO A 237 -21.02 -21.84 -8.10
CA PRO A 237 -22.19 -21.12 -7.60
C PRO A 237 -22.12 -19.65 -7.99
N ARG A 238 -23.28 -18.99 -8.05
CA ARG A 238 -23.33 -17.53 -8.24
C ARG A 238 -22.67 -16.86 -7.05
N VAL A 239 -21.82 -15.88 -7.34
CA VAL A 239 -21.16 -15.03 -6.34
C VAL A 239 -21.60 -13.60 -6.57
N THR A 240 -22.21 -13.01 -5.55
CA THR A 240 -22.57 -11.58 -5.56
C THR A 240 -21.51 -10.81 -4.80
N VAL A 241 -21.03 -9.72 -5.40
CA VAL A 241 -20.00 -8.85 -4.80
C VAL A 241 -20.67 -7.61 -4.25
N ASN A 242 -20.52 -7.39 -2.95
CA ASN A 242 -20.86 -6.13 -2.32
C ASN A 242 -19.56 -5.40 -1.98
N LEU A 243 -19.48 -4.15 -2.40
CA LEU A 243 -18.37 -3.25 -2.10
C LEU A 243 -18.89 -2.15 -1.20
N GLU A 244 -18.20 -1.94 -0.09
CA GLU A 244 -18.48 -0.84 0.82
C GLU A 244 -17.23 0.03 0.91
N ASP A 245 -17.35 1.26 0.40
CA ASP A 245 -16.28 2.25 0.49
C ASP A 245 -16.07 2.66 1.96
N ALA A 246 -14.79 2.80 2.35
CA ALA A 246 -14.40 3.41 3.62
C ALA A 246 -14.90 2.71 4.89
N PHE A 247 -14.82 1.39 4.95
CA PHE A 247 -15.18 0.62 6.15
C PHE A 247 -14.19 0.89 7.31
N TYR A 248 -14.66 1.63 8.33
CA TYR A 248 -13.99 1.91 9.61
C TYR A 248 -12.45 1.97 9.56
N PHE A 249 -11.90 3.01 8.93
CA PHE A 249 -10.47 3.31 8.99
C PHE A 249 -10.21 4.69 9.61
N SER A 250 -8.99 4.88 10.11
CA SER A 250 -8.53 6.14 10.69
C SER A 250 -7.11 6.42 10.24
N THR A 251 -6.85 7.66 9.82
CA THR A 251 -5.51 8.12 9.43
C THR A 251 -5.01 9.17 10.41
N LEU A 252 -3.77 8.98 10.86
CA LEU A 252 -3.06 9.88 11.75
C LEU A 252 -1.87 10.45 10.98
N ASP A 253 -1.94 11.74 10.67
CA ASP A 253 -0.89 12.44 9.92
C ASP A 253 0.09 13.15 10.87
N PHE A 254 1.35 12.76 10.76
CA PHE A 254 2.47 13.29 11.55
C PHE A 254 3.34 14.28 10.75
N ASN A 255 3.01 14.54 9.48
CA ASN A 255 3.72 15.51 8.68
C ASN A 255 3.54 16.93 9.23
N GLY A 256 4.62 17.73 9.19
CA GLY A 256 4.61 19.11 9.69
C GLY A 256 4.51 19.24 11.22
N LYS A 257 4.66 18.14 11.98
CA LYS A 257 4.67 18.15 13.45
C LYS A 257 6.05 18.45 14.06
N ASN A 258 7.05 18.77 13.23
CA ASN A 258 8.45 19.05 13.63
C ASN A 258 9.08 17.95 14.51
N LEU A 259 8.70 16.69 14.27
CA LEU A 259 9.18 15.56 15.06
C LEU A 259 10.62 15.21 14.67
N VAL A 260 11.48 15.07 15.68
CA VAL A 260 12.92 14.78 15.53
C VAL A 260 13.31 13.51 16.27
N GLU A 261 14.53 13.02 16.03
CA GLU A 261 15.09 11.90 16.78
C GLU A 261 15.06 12.20 18.29
N GLY A 262 14.50 11.26 19.07
CA GLY A 262 14.26 11.39 20.50
C GLY A 262 12.80 11.66 20.88
N ASP A 263 11.99 12.23 19.98
CA ASP A 263 10.58 12.50 20.27
C ASP A 263 9.77 11.22 20.45
N ARG A 264 8.79 11.25 21.36
CA ARG A 264 7.92 10.12 21.65
C ARG A 264 6.54 10.32 21.05
N ILE A 265 6.04 9.27 20.41
CA ILE A 265 4.68 9.18 19.91
C ILE A 265 3.96 8.11 20.72
N THR A 266 2.87 8.49 21.37
CA THR A 266 1.98 7.57 22.09
C THR A 266 0.59 7.58 21.46
N LEU A 267 0.12 6.42 21.00
CA LEU A 267 -1.25 6.18 20.57
C LEU A 267 -2.02 5.62 21.76
N ASN A 268 -2.98 6.38 22.28
CA ASN A 268 -3.91 5.89 23.29
C ASN A 268 -5.17 5.39 22.58
N ILE A 269 -5.45 4.10 22.72
CA ILE A 269 -6.55 3.41 22.05
C ILE A 269 -7.66 3.13 23.08
N SER A 270 -8.92 3.25 22.64
CA SER A 270 -10.09 2.96 23.47
C SER A 270 -9.99 1.56 24.10
N GLY A 271 -10.30 1.44 25.40
CA GLY A 271 -10.08 0.22 26.16
C GLY A 271 -8.78 0.20 26.98
N GLY A 272 -8.00 1.29 26.94
CA GLY A 272 -6.79 1.47 27.77
C GLY A 272 -5.52 0.87 27.17
N GLN A 273 -5.60 0.32 25.96
CA GLN A 273 -4.45 -0.15 25.19
C GLN A 273 -3.62 1.03 24.67
N LYS A 274 -2.30 0.83 24.57
CA LYS A 274 -1.37 1.86 24.09
C LYS A 274 -0.33 1.26 23.14
N VAL A 275 0.04 2.03 22.13
CA VAL A 275 1.23 1.80 21.30
C VAL A 275 2.14 3.00 21.47
N GLU A 276 3.39 2.76 21.83
CA GLU A 276 4.35 3.83 22.13
C GLU A 276 5.66 3.56 21.40
N ALA A 277 6.20 4.57 20.74
CA ALA A 277 7.53 4.49 20.17
C ALA A 277 8.27 5.82 20.26
N VAL A 278 9.60 5.73 20.23
CA VAL A 278 10.50 6.89 20.18
C VAL A 278 11.09 6.95 18.77
N ILE A 279 11.22 8.15 18.22
CA ILE A 279 11.87 8.35 16.93
C ILE A 279 13.36 8.07 17.08
N GLY A 280 13.84 7.01 16.45
CA GLY A 280 15.25 6.62 16.45
C GLY A 280 15.98 7.07 15.18
N ALA A 281 17.21 6.60 15.01
CA ALA A 281 18.06 6.89 13.83
C ALA A 281 17.42 6.51 12.47
N GLY A 282 16.41 5.62 12.46
CA GLY A 282 15.63 5.28 11.27
C GLY A 282 14.60 6.36 10.85
N GLY A 283 14.44 7.42 11.64
CA GLY A 283 13.51 8.52 11.38
C GLY A 283 12.04 8.17 11.62
N LEU A 284 11.17 9.15 11.34
CA LEU A 284 9.72 9.07 11.59
C LEU A 284 9.06 7.88 10.91
N ASP A 285 9.38 7.61 9.64
CA ASP A 285 8.74 6.54 8.87
C ASP A 285 9.05 5.14 9.42
N ALA A 286 10.30 4.89 9.81
CA ALA A 286 10.67 3.61 10.41
C ALA A 286 9.98 3.42 11.77
N THR A 287 9.89 4.48 12.56
CA THR A 287 9.18 4.46 13.85
C THR A 287 7.69 4.20 13.64
N LEU A 288 7.02 4.90 12.71
CA LEU A 288 5.60 4.68 12.43
C LEU A 288 5.33 3.27 11.87
N ALA A 289 6.25 2.69 11.08
CA ALA A 289 6.14 1.31 10.61
C ALA A 289 6.22 0.28 11.76
N SER A 290 7.09 0.51 12.74
CA SER A 290 7.11 -0.29 13.97
C SER A 290 5.80 -0.13 14.74
N MET A 291 5.33 1.10 14.91
CA MET A 291 4.06 1.37 15.61
C MET A 291 2.86 0.76 14.90
N ALA A 292 2.86 0.69 13.57
CA ALA A 292 1.84 -0.03 12.81
C ALA A 292 1.86 -1.53 13.14
N SER A 293 3.04 -2.14 13.18
CA SER A 293 3.20 -3.56 13.54
C SER A 293 2.71 -3.84 14.96
N ASP A 294 3.03 -2.95 15.91
CA ASP A 294 2.57 -3.05 17.30
C ASP A 294 1.06 -2.82 17.43
N ALA A 295 0.49 -1.92 16.62
CA ALA A 295 -0.95 -1.69 16.53
C ALA A 295 -1.70 -2.92 16.00
N GLU A 296 -1.14 -3.62 15.01
CA GLU A 296 -1.71 -4.84 14.45
C GLU A 296 -1.61 -6.03 15.43
N ALA A 297 -0.57 -6.08 16.25
CA ALA A 297 -0.40 -7.10 17.29
C ALA A 297 -1.42 -6.96 18.44
N LEU A 298 -2.09 -5.81 18.58
CA LEU A 298 -3.16 -5.59 19.56
C LEU A 298 -4.43 -6.32 19.12
N THR A 299 -4.53 -7.58 19.56
CA THR A 299 -5.68 -8.44 19.30
C THR A 299 -6.99 -7.77 19.72
N GLY A 300 -7.98 -7.79 18.83
CA GLY A 300 -9.32 -7.28 19.13
C GLY A 300 -9.57 -5.80 18.81
N SER A 301 -8.57 -5.06 18.32
CA SER A 301 -8.72 -3.62 18.03
C SER A 301 -8.63 -3.27 16.54
N TYR A 302 -7.68 -3.84 15.81
CA TYR A 302 -7.47 -3.56 14.39
C TYR A 302 -7.32 -4.85 13.58
N SER A 303 -7.77 -4.82 12.32
CA SER A 303 -7.54 -5.91 11.37
C SER A 303 -6.22 -5.76 10.63
N SER A 304 -5.75 -4.53 10.45
CA SER A 304 -4.42 -4.21 9.91
C SER A 304 -4.04 -2.77 10.25
N ALA A 305 -2.74 -2.48 10.18
CA ALA A 305 -2.20 -1.14 10.32
C ALA A 305 -1.04 -0.92 9.35
N SER A 306 -0.78 0.33 8.98
CA SER A 306 0.33 0.66 8.09
C SER A 306 0.78 2.09 8.21
N ALA A 307 2.07 2.31 8.02
CA ALA A 307 2.65 3.64 7.92
C ALA A 307 3.27 3.85 6.55
N ASN A 308 3.01 5.02 5.98
CA ASN A 308 3.70 5.47 4.77
C ASN A 308 3.85 6.99 4.80
N SER A 309 5.06 7.47 4.55
CA SER A 309 5.35 8.90 4.35
C SER A 309 4.77 9.80 5.45
N GLY A 310 5.02 9.45 6.71
CA GLY A 310 4.56 10.20 7.88
C GLY A 310 3.09 10.02 8.25
N VAL A 311 2.34 9.16 7.54
CA VAL A 311 0.92 8.89 7.83
C VAL A 311 0.74 7.47 8.33
N LEU A 312 0.16 7.32 9.52
CA LEU A 312 -0.24 6.02 10.09
C LEU A 312 -1.74 5.79 9.81
N THR A 313 -2.05 4.68 9.16
CA THR A 313 -3.41 4.24 8.85
C THR A 313 -3.75 3.01 9.69
N LEU A 314 -4.88 3.05 10.38
CA LEU A 314 -5.42 1.98 11.20
C LEU A 314 -6.74 1.53 10.61
N ILE A 315 -6.96 0.22 10.51
CA ILE A 315 -8.17 -0.37 9.93
C ILE A 315 -8.87 -1.22 10.99
N GLY A 316 -10.16 -0.96 11.23
CA GLY A 316 -10.96 -1.66 12.23
C GLY A 316 -11.23 -3.12 11.88
N LEU A 317 -11.76 -3.88 12.85
CA LEU A 317 -12.17 -5.28 12.63
C LEU A 317 -13.40 -5.38 11.74
N LEU A 318 -13.55 -6.52 11.04
CA LEU A 318 -14.67 -6.77 10.13
C LEU A 318 -16.05 -6.74 10.81
N ASP A 319 -16.11 -7.10 12.09
CA ASP A 319 -17.31 -7.15 12.92
C ASP A 319 -17.45 -5.94 13.86
N ALA A 320 -16.57 -4.94 13.75
CA ALA A 320 -16.61 -3.76 14.60
C ALA A 320 -17.88 -2.93 14.31
N SER A 321 -18.58 -2.53 15.37
CA SER A 321 -19.73 -1.62 15.29
C SER A 321 -19.33 -0.14 15.19
N SER A 322 -18.06 0.18 15.47
CA SER A 322 -17.46 1.51 15.34
C SER A 322 -15.94 1.41 15.38
N MET A 323 -15.24 2.41 14.85
CA MET A 323 -13.78 2.49 14.94
C MET A 323 -13.34 2.73 16.39
N PRO A 324 -12.31 2.02 16.91
CA PRO A 324 -11.71 2.35 18.19
C PRO A 324 -11.27 3.82 18.24
N GLY A 325 -11.58 4.51 19.34
CA GLY A 325 -11.13 5.88 19.53
C GLY A 325 -9.61 5.92 19.72
N VAL A 326 -8.92 6.73 18.91
CA VAL A 326 -7.46 6.90 19.02
C VAL A 326 -7.14 8.37 19.29
N THR A 327 -6.39 8.61 20.37
CA THR A 327 -5.82 9.92 20.66
C THR A 327 -4.31 9.83 20.67
N VAL A 328 -3.65 10.79 20.01
CA VAL A 328 -2.19 10.84 19.91
C VAL A 328 -1.63 11.83 20.91
N THR A 329 -0.64 11.40 21.69
CA THR A 329 0.21 12.26 22.50
C THR A 329 1.58 12.33 21.87
N LEU A 330 2.10 13.54 21.67
CA LEU A 330 3.47 13.80 21.22
C LEU A 330 4.24 14.41 22.38
N GLU A 331 5.37 13.81 22.73
CA GLU A 331 6.26 14.32 23.78
C GLU A 331 7.62 14.65 23.15
N ASP A 332 8.07 15.89 23.35
CA ASP A 332 9.37 16.36 22.85
C ASP A 332 10.51 15.67 23.63
N GLY A 333 11.33 14.92 22.89
CA GLY A 333 12.47 14.18 23.41
C GLY A 333 13.68 15.04 23.75
N THR A 334 13.72 16.29 23.28
CA THR A 334 14.82 17.22 23.55
C THR A 334 14.84 17.71 25.00
N ASN A 335 13.72 17.60 25.74
CA ASN A 335 13.64 17.84 27.19
C ASN A 335 14.36 16.76 28.04
N ARG A 336 15.09 15.84 27.41
CA ARG A 336 15.80 14.74 28.09
C ARG A 336 17.32 14.87 28.07
N GLU A 337 17.83 16.02 27.65
CA GLU A 337 19.21 16.43 27.85
C GLU A 337 19.25 17.64 28.79
N ALA A 338 20.11 17.57 29.79
CA ALA A 338 20.33 18.67 30.72
C ALA A 338 21.82 18.90 30.91
N GLN A 339 22.16 20.13 31.29
CA GLN A 339 23.53 20.55 31.53
C GLN A 339 23.67 21.15 32.92
N ILE A 340 24.80 20.86 33.56
CA ILE A 340 25.24 21.53 34.78
C ILE A 340 26.52 22.27 34.44
N ASP A 341 26.44 23.59 34.49
CA ASP A 341 27.57 24.45 34.18
C ASP A 341 28.33 24.88 35.44
N PHE A 342 29.64 24.58 35.46
CA PHE A 342 30.60 24.96 36.48
C PHE A 342 31.68 25.94 35.99
N SER A 343 31.66 26.37 34.72
CA SER A 343 32.71 27.20 34.11
C SER A 343 32.94 28.51 34.87
N ASP A 344 31.85 29.12 35.34
CA ASP A 344 31.87 30.42 35.99
C ASP A 344 31.96 30.33 37.53
N ARG A 345 32.12 29.12 38.08
CA ARG A 345 32.05 28.88 39.53
C ARG A 345 33.40 29.06 40.26
N ASN A 346 34.48 29.35 39.52
CA ASN A 346 35.83 29.60 40.06
C ASN A 346 36.27 28.56 41.12
N LEU A 347 35.94 27.29 40.87
CA LEU A 347 36.27 26.17 41.76
C LEU A 347 37.76 25.85 41.64
N VAL A 348 38.44 25.73 42.77
CA VAL A 348 39.87 25.43 42.85
C VAL A 348 40.11 24.08 43.53
N GLU A 349 41.33 23.58 43.43
CA GLU A 349 41.75 22.35 44.13
C GLU A 349 41.33 22.39 45.60
N GLY A 350 40.71 21.31 46.05
CA GLY A 350 40.19 21.19 47.42
C GLY A 350 38.74 21.63 47.61
N ASP A 351 38.10 22.31 46.67
CA ASP A 351 36.65 22.58 46.77
C ASP A 351 35.84 21.29 46.59
N ARG A 352 34.71 21.17 47.31
CA ARG A 352 33.81 20.02 47.24
C ARG A 352 32.59 20.31 46.37
N ILE A 353 32.30 19.37 45.48
CA ILE A 353 31.11 19.35 44.63
C ILE A 353 30.24 18.19 45.11
N ASN A 354 29.01 18.48 45.52
CA ASN A 354 28.02 17.49 45.91
C ASN A 354 26.77 17.61 45.01
N LEU A 355 26.44 16.52 44.33
CA LEU A 355 25.26 16.39 43.48
C LEU A 355 24.27 15.46 44.18
N VAL A 356 23.08 15.98 44.49
CA VAL A 356 21.95 15.17 44.96
C VAL A 356 21.05 14.87 43.77
N VAL A 357 21.00 13.60 43.39
CA VAL A 357 20.20 13.11 42.26
C VAL A 357 18.83 12.67 42.77
N ALA A 358 17.76 13.24 42.22
CA ALA A 358 16.40 12.82 42.56
C ALA A 358 16.17 11.34 42.18
N GLY A 359 15.84 10.50 43.16
CA GLY A 359 15.63 9.06 42.96
C GLY A 359 16.91 8.23 42.81
N GLY A 360 18.09 8.84 42.98
CA GLY A 360 19.40 8.19 42.85
C GLY A 360 20.31 8.36 44.06
N ASN A 361 21.56 7.93 43.93
CA ASN A 361 22.59 8.13 44.94
C ASN A 361 23.23 9.52 44.79
N SER A 362 23.57 10.16 45.91
CA SER A 362 24.35 11.40 45.87
C SER A 362 25.79 11.13 45.43
N ILE A 363 26.35 12.01 44.60
CA ILE A 363 27.74 11.95 44.13
C ILE A 363 28.52 13.09 44.78
N GLN A 364 29.66 12.77 45.38
CA GLN A 364 30.56 13.74 46.00
C GLN A 364 31.96 13.61 45.41
N ALA A 365 32.53 14.75 45.02
CA ALA A 365 33.92 14.81 44.57
C ALA A 365 34.61 16.06 45.10
N VAL A 366 35.92 15.97 45.28
CA VAL A 366 36.79 17.10 45.58
C VAL A 366 37.54 17.45 44.31
N VAL A 367 37.63 18.74 43.98
CA VAL A 367 38.43 19.21 42.85
C VAL A 367 39.88 18.74 43.04
N SER A 368 40.32 17.88 42.14
CA SER A 368 41.62 17.22 42.20
C SER A 368 42.76 18.15 41.71
N PRO A 369 44.04 17.80 41.98
CA PRO A 369 45.19 18.53 41.42
C PRO A 369 45.23 18.51 39.88
N ASN A 370 44.52 17.56 39.26
CA ASN A 370 44.39 17.46 37.80
C ASN A 370 43.36 18.45 37.22
N GLY A 371 42.78 19.31 38.06
CA GLY A 371 41.86 20.37 37.67
C GLY A 371 40.38 19.98 37.71
N LEU A 372 39.54 20.98 37.40
CA LEU A 372 38.09 20.88 37.43
C LEU A 372 37.56 19.84 36.43
N ASP A 373 38.00 19.89 35.17
CA ASP A 373 37.50 18.99 34.12
C ASP A 373 37.76 17.51 34.41
N ALA A 374 38.92 17.16 34.98
CA ALA A 374 39.20 15.78 35.39
C ALA A 374 38.23 15.32 36.50
N THR A 375 37.92 16.22 37.44
CA THR A 375 36.98 15.96 38.52
C THR A 375 35.55 15.81 38.00
N LEU A 376 35.11 16.72 37.13
CA LEU A 376 33.79 16.67 36.49
C LEU A 376 33.62 15.43 35.61
N SER A 377 34.69 14.98 34.93
CA SER A 377 34.66 13.74 34.14
C SER A 377 34.47 12.50 35.02
N SER A 378 35.04 12.49 36.23
CA SER A 378 34.77 11.44 37.22
C SER A 378 33.31 11.47 37.68
N ILE A 379 32.80 12.66 38.01
CA ILE A 379 31.39 12.85 38.40
C ILE A 379 30.45 12.38 37.28
N ALA A 380 30.75 12.72 36.02
CA ALA A 380 29.96 12.29 34.88
C ALA A 380 29.98 10.76 34.70
N SER A 381 31.13 10.12 34.92
CA SER A 381 31.21 8.65 34.93
C SER A 381 30.35 8.03 36.03
N ASP A 382 30.38 8.60 37.23
CA ASP A 382 29.56 8.14 38.35
C ASP A 382 28.07 8.35 38.09
N LEU A 383 27.70 9.46 37.45
CA LEU A 383 26.32 9.76 37.05
C LEU A 383 25.82 8.75 36.00
N ALA A 384 26.65 8.44 35.00
CA ALA A 384 26.35 7.42 33.99
C ALA A 384 26.24 6.00 34.58
N SER A 385 26.89 5.74 35.72
CA SER A 385 26.83 4.44 36.41
C SER A 385 25.52 4.19 37.17
N GLN A 386 24.69 5.23 37.39
CA GLN A 386 23.41 5.10 38.07
C GLN A 386 22.34 4.50 37.15
N THR A 387 22.33 3.17 37.07
CA THR A 387 21.37 2.38 36.31
C THR A 387 19.94 2.75 36.66
N GLY A 388 19.09 2.98 35.65
CA GLY A 388 17.68 3.30 35.86
C GLY A 388 17.35 4.80 35.88
N LEU A 389 18.34 5.69 35.80
CA LEU A 389 18.12 7.15 35.80
C LEU A 389 18.74 7.84 34.59
N PHE A 390 19.97 7.50 34.22
CA PHE A 390 20.70 8.14 33.14
C PHE A 390 21.19 7.11 32.10
N ARG A 391 21.20 7.51 30.84
CA ARG A 391 21.75 6.70 29.73
C ARG A 391 23.23 7.03 29.49
N SER A 392 23.59 8.29 29.62
CA SER A 392 24.94 8.79 29.40
C SER A 392 25.16 10.09 30.15
N ALA A 393 26.39 10.30 30.61
CA ALA A 393 26.86 11.59 31.07
C ALA A 393 28.32 11.79 30.64
N SER A 394 28.66 13.03 30.29
CA SER A 394 30.01 13.43 29.92
C SER A 394 30.33 14.80 30.49
N ALA A 395 31.61 15.12 30.64
CA ALA A 395 32.05 16.44 31.06
C ALA A 395 33.14 16.97 30.13
N SER A 396 33.06 18.25 29.80
CA SER A 396 34.09 18.95 29.04
C SER A 396 33.95 20.46 29.24
N GLY A 397 35.07 21.17 29.41
CA GLY A 397 35.07 22.63 29.46
C GLY A 397 34.27 23.21 30.63
N GLY A 398 34.30 22.56 31.79
CA GLY A 398 33.55 22.98 32.98
C GLY A 398 32.06 22.61 32.97
N VAL A 399 31.55 21.94 31.94
CA VAL A 399 30.11 21.59 31.83
C VAL A 399 29.93 20.07 31.89
N ILE A 400 28.99 19.61 32.72
CA ILE A 400 28.48 18.23 32.70
C ILE A 400 27.22 18.20 31.84
N THR A 401 27.22 17.39 30.78
CA THR A 401 26.03 17.09 29.97
C THR A 401 25.55 15.69 30.28
N TYR A 402 24.26 15.53 30.57
CA TYR A 402 23.68 14.24 30.93
C TYR A 402 22.32 14.02 30.26
N LYS A 403 22.03 12.77 29.94
CA LYS A 403 20.82 12.35 29.23
C LYS A 403 20.04 11.31 30.03
N GLY A 404 18.73 11.48 30.10
CA GLY A 404 17.80 10.56 30.77
C GLY A 404 17.66 9.23 30.02
N LEU A 405 16.93 8.28 30.63
CA LEU A 405 16.57 7.02 29.99
C LEU A 405 15.72 7.22 28.72
N GLU A 406 15.68 6.22 27.84
CA GLU A 406 14.82 6.21 26.65
C GLU A 406 13.34 6.03 27.00
N THR A 407 13.04 5.39 28.14
CA THR A 407 11.69 5.15 28.67
C THR A 407 11.59 5.62 30.12
N GLY A 408 10.50 6.30 30.51
CA GLY A 408 10.29 6.80 31.88
C GLY A 408 10.07 8.32 31.98
N PRO A 409 10.05 8.90 33.19
CA PRO A 409 9.83 10.34 33.40
C PRO A 409 10.95 11.21 32.78
N ALA A 410 10.76 12.54 32.84
CA ALA A 410 11.79 13.51 32.47
C ALA A 410 13.12 13.27 33.21
N VAL A 411 14.21 13.85 32.72
CA VAL A 411 15.54 13.74 33.34
C VAL A 411 15.45 14.05 34.82
N ALA A 412 16.05 13.20 35.65
CA ALA A 412 16.05 13.41 37.09
C ALA A 412 16.66 14.77 37.44
N ASP A 413 15.96 15.53 38.29
CA ASP A 413 16.48 16.78 38.81
C ASP A 413 17.75 16.53 39.62
N ILE A 414 18.79 17.30 39.32
CA ILE A 414 20.05 17.27 40.06
C ILE A 414 20.20 18.58 40.81
N THR A 415 20.22 18.50 42.14
CA THR A 415 20.53 19.65 42.98
C THR A 415 22.03 19.68 43.24
N VAL A 416 22.68 20.81 42.91
CA VAL A 416 24.11 21.01 43.11
C VAL A 416 24.35 21.86 44.34
N THR A 417 25.13 21.33 45.28
CA THR A 417 25.67 22.09 46.41
C THR A 417 27.17 22.15 46.28
N LEU A 418 27.72 23.37 46.29
CA LEU A 418 29.16 23.63 46.26
C LEU A 418 29.59 23.99 47.68
N GLU A 419 30.50 23.20 48.22
CA GLU A 419 31.12 23.46 49.50
C GLU A 419 32.55 23.90 49.23
N SER A 420 32.82 25.20 49.38
CA SER A 420 34.21 25.62 49.47
C SER A 420 34.73 25.16 50.83
N LEU A 421 35.56 24.12 50.83
CA LEU A 421 36.31 23.70 52.02
C LEU A 421 37.28 24.80 52.49
N ASN A 422 37.39 25.90 51.73
CA ASN A 422 38.18 27.08 52.05
C ASN A 422 37.43 28.15 52.87
N ASN A 423 36.15 27.97 53.23
CA ASN A 423 35.48 28.89 54.15
C ASN A 423 35.43 28.35 55.58
N SER A 424 36.53 28.65 56.29
CA SER A 424 36.67 28.79 57.75
C SER A 424 37.82 27.98 58.38
N GLN A 425 38.84 27.64 57.61
CA GLN A 425 40.21 27.55 58.11
C GLN A 425 40.97 28.75 57.56
N ALA A 426 41.51 29.57 58.47
CA ALA A 426 41.98 30.92 58.25
C ALA A 426 42.70 31.18 56.90
N LEU A 427 42.43 32.38 56.34
CA LEU A 427 43.20 32.98 55.23
C LEU A 427 44.71 33.11 55.54
N PHE A 428 45.12 32.80 56.76
CA PHE A 428 46.50 32.58 57.18
C PHE A 428 46.58 31.18 57.80
N PRO A 429 47.64 30.38 57.60
CA PRO A 429 47.91 29.36 58.59
C PRO A 429 48.00 30.09 59.94
N THR A 430 47.16 29.71 60.90
CA THR A 430 47.17 30.31 62.24
C THR A 430 48.53 30.16 62.93
N ALA A 431 49.43 29.34 62.37
CA ALA A 431 50.81 29.24 62.78
C ALA A 431 51.78 28.97 61.61
N ILE A 432 52.90 29.70 61.61
CA ILE A 432 54.10 29.48 60.79
C ILE A 432 55.12 28.69 61.64
N ASN A 433 54.63 27.68 62.37
CA ASN A 433 55.39 27.02 63.44
C ASN A 433 56.08 25.73 63.00
N SER A 434 55.95 25.35 61.73
CA SER A 434 56.67 24.24 61.12
C SER A 434 57.22 24.64 59.76
N PHE A 435 58.27 23.95 59.29
CA PHE A 435 58.83 24.19 57.95
C PHE A 435 57.78 24.02 56.84
N ASP A 436 56.95 22.98 56.95
CA ASP A 436 55.89 22.67 55.98
C ASP A 436 54.82 23.78 55.92
N SER A 437 54.34 24.23 57.09
CA SER A 437 53.36 25.33 57.18
C SER A 437 53.90 26.67 56.65
N ALA A 438 55.23 26.90 56.75
CA ALA A 438 55.87 28.08 56.19
C ALA A 438 55.96 28.04 54.66
N VAL A 439 56.26 26.87 54.07
CA VAL A 439 56.29 26.69 52.61
C VAL A 439 54.89 26.89 52.02
N THR A 440 53.87 26.25 52.59
CA THR A 440 52.47 26.44 52.16
C THR A 440 52.01 27.89 52.32
N ALA A 441 52.46 28.60 53.36
CA ALA A 441 52.16 30.03 53.53
C ALA A 441 52.75 30.87 52.38
N MET A 442 53.98 30.59 51.96
CA MET A 442 54.64 31.31 50.86
C MET A 442 53.95 31.06 49.52
N GLU A 443 53.60 29.81 49.20
CA GLU A 443 52.88 29.46 47.96
C GLU A 443 51.51 30.17 47.86
N ARG A 444 50.80 30.28 48.99
CA ARG A 444 49.52 30.98 49.06
C ARG A 444 49.66 32.50 48.94
N ILE A 445 50.69 33.09 49.54
CA ILE A 445 51.01 34.52 49.37
C ILE A 445 51.34 34.79 47.90
N ASP A 446 52.15 33.94 47.27
CA ASP A 446 52.53 34.09 45.86
C ASP A 446 51.31 34.05 44.93
N THR A 447 50.41 33.07 45.16
CA THR A 447 49.14 32.97 44.44
C THR A 447 48.26 34.21 44.66
N SER A 448 48.16 34.70 45.90
CA SER A 448 47.35 35.88 46.24
C SER A 448 47.90 37.16 45.61
N VAL A 449 49.23 37.33 45.61
CA VAL A 449 49.91 38.44 44.96
C VAL A 449 49.71 38.39 43.45
N THR A 450 49.75 37.20 42.85
CA THR A 450 49.46 36.99 41.42
C THR A 450 48.05 37.44 41.07
N GLN A 451 47.03 37.02 41.84
CA GLN A 451 45.64 37.45 41.62
C GLN A 451 45.45 38.98 41.77
N ILE A 452 46.14 39.62 42.73
CA ILE A 452 46.12 41.08 42.87
C ILE A 452 46.73 41.75 41.63
N ASN A 453 47.86 41.23 41.14
CA ASN A 453 48.54 41.77 39.97
C ASN A 453 47.69 41.63 38.71
N GLU A 454 47.02 40.50 38.51
CA GLU A 454 46.08 40.29 37.39
C GLU A 454 44.92 41.29 37.44
N ARG A 455 44.30 41.49 38.61
CA ARG A 455 43.23 42.50 38.79
C ARG A 455 43.73 43.92 38.49
N ARG A 456 44.93 44.27 38.96
CA ARG A 456 45.55 45.58 38.68
C ARG A 456 45.88 45.76 37.19
N ALA A 457 46.34 44.71 36.51
CA ALA A 457 46.61 44.74 35.08
C ALA A 457 45.31 44.96 34.27
N SER A 458 44.23 44.28 34.64
CA SER A 458 42.91 44.47 34.03
C SER A 458 42.40 45.91 34.20
N PHE A 459 42.48 46.46 35.43
CA PHE A 459 42.11 47.87 35.65
C PHE A 459 43.00 48.84 34.86
N GLY A 460 44.30 48.59 34.77
CA GLY A 460 45.20 49.40 33.94
C GLY A 460 44.84 49.38 32.46
N ALA A 461 44.47 48.22 31.92
CA ALA A 461 44.01 48.10 30.53
C ALA A 461 42.69 48.85 30.29
N VAL A 462 41.75 48.78 31.23
CA VAL A 462 40.48 49.52 31.16
C VAL A 462 40.72 51.03 31.19
N ILE A 463 41.61 51.51 32.06
CA ILE A 463 41.97 52.95 32.13
C ILE A 463 42.56 53.42 30.79
N ASN A 464 43.52 52.69 30.22
CA ASN A 464 44.08 53.05 28.90
C ASN A 464 42.99 53.12 27.82
N ARG A 465 42.05 52.17 27.83
CA ARG A 465 40.96 52.14 26.84
C ARG A 465 39.98 53.30 27.03
N LEU A 466 39.73 53.73 28.26
CA LEU A 466 38.91 54.90 28.58
C LEU A 466 39.58 56.20 28.13
N ASP A 467 40.90 56.33 28.34
CA ASP A 467 41.66 57.51 27.88
C ASP A 467 41.61 57.64 26.35
N PHE A 468 41.88 56.55 25.60
CA PHE A 468 41.78 56.57 24.14
C PHE A 468 40.37 56.89 23.63
N ALA A 469 39.34 56.35 24.29
CA ALA A 469 37.96 56.63 23.93
C ALA A 469 37.58 58.10 24.18
N ALA A 470 38.05 58.68 25.29
CA ALA A 470 37.83 60.08 25.63
C ALA A 470 38.50 61.02 24.61
N ASP A 471 39.76 60.76 24.25
CA ASP A 471 40.49 61.55 23.26
C ASP A 471 39.84 61.51 21.87
N ASN A 472 39.38 60.32 21.45
CA ASN A 472 38.68 60.16 20.18
C ASN A 472 37.32 60.88 20.20
N LEU A 473 36.55 60.74 21.28
CA LEU A 473 35.24 61.38 21.41
C LEU A 473 35.35 62.90 21.43
N SER A 474 36.40 63.44 22.05
CA SER A 474 36.72 64.87 22.01
C SER A 474 36.98 65.36 20.58
N ASN A 475 37.76 64.60 19.79
CA ASN A 475 37.98 64.90 18.36
C ASN A 475 36.70 64.84 17.53
N ILE A 476 35.86 63.82 17.77
CA ILE A 476 34.57 63.69 17.06
C ILE A 476 33.65 64.88 17.39
N ALA A 477 33.57 65.26 18.66
CA ALA A 477 32.77 66.41 19.10
C ALA A 477 33.24 67.71 18.43
N LEU A 478 34.56 67.97 18.40
CA LEU A 478 35.14 69.15 17.75
C LEU A 478 34.83 69.20 16.24
N ASN A 479 34.99 68.09 15.53
CA ASN A 479 34.73 68.03 14.09
C ASN A 479 33.24 68.13 13.75
N THR A 480 32.38 67.55 14.59
CA THR A 480 30.92 67.62 14.42
C THR A 480 30.43 69.04 14.66
N GLU A 481 30.90 69.70 15.71
CA GLU A 481 30.56 71.09 16.01
C GLU A 481 31.02 72.04 14.89
N ALA A 482 32.26 71.87 14.40
CA ALA A 482 32.75 72.65 13.26
C ALA A 482 31.96 72.40 11.97
N SER A 483 31.48 71.17 11.75
CA SER A 483 30.64 70.84 10.60
C SER A 483 29.22 71.42 10.74
N ARG A 484 28.68 71.40 11.95
CA ARG A 484 27.38 71.98 12.28
C ARG A 484 27.40 73.49 12.13
N SER A 485 28.42 74.18 12.65
CA SER A 485 28.60 75.63 12.49
C SER A 485 28.62 76.02 11.00
N ARG A 486 29.27 75.25 10.12
CA ARG A 486 29.25 75.52 8.67
C ARG A 486 27.86 75.34 8.01
N ILE A 487 26.94 74.61 8.62
CA ILE A 487 25.59 74.36 8.08
C ILE A 487 24.57 75.32 8.70
N ASP A 488 24.60 75.46 10.02
CA ASP A 488 23.60 76.21 10.79
C ASP A 488 23.94 77.70 10.86
N ASP A 489 25.22 78.08 10.94
CA ASP A 489 25.62 79.48 11.05
C ASP A 489 25.67 80.14 9.67
N ALA A 490 25.00 81.29 9.55
CA ALA A 490 25.02 82.08 8.33
C ALA A 490 26.30 82.93 8.24
N ASP A 491 26.92 82.98 7.06
CA ASP A 491 28.00 83.93 6.78
C ASP A 491 27.43 85.35 6.74
N TYR A 492 27.71 86.10 7.81
CA TYR A 492 27.23 87.48 7.99
C TYR A 492 27.62 88.39 6.82
N ALA A 493 28.79 88.18 6.20
CA ALA A 493 29.22 89.01 5.07
C ALA A 493 28.36 88.76 3.82
N ALA A 494 28.00 87.50 3.54
CA ALA A 494 27.14 87.15 2.42
C ALA A 494 25.69 87.61 2.63
N GLU A 495 25.14 87.37 3.82
CA GLU A 495 23.74 87.68 4.13
C GLU A 495 23.48 89.19 4.17
N THR A 496 24.40 89.98 4.76
CA THR A 496 24.28 91.44 4.76
C THR A 496 24.37 92.03 3.35
N THR A 497 25.21 91.45 2.48
CA THR A 497 25.31 91.86 1.08
C THR A 497 24.03 91.53 0.30
N ALA A 498 23.45 90.35 0.53
CA ALA A 498 22.19 89.94 -0.10
C ALA A 498 21.01 90.81 0.36
N LEU A 499 20.94 91.13 1.66
CA LEU A 499 19.96 92.05 2.23
C LEU A 499 20.08 93.44 1.59
N ALA A 500 21.28 94.00 1.55
CA ALA A 500 21.53 95.30 0.93
C ALA A 500 21.14 95.31 -0.56
N ARG A 501 21.49 94.26 -1.31
CA ARG A 501 21.08 94.11 -2.72
C ARG A 501 19.56 94.08 -2.85
N THR A 502 18.87 93.33 -2.00
CA THR A 502 17.40 93.20 -2.04
C THR A 502 16.74 94.54 -1.74
N GLN A 503 17.24 95.28 -0.75
CA GLN A 503 16.76 96.62 -0.43
C GLN A 503 16.94 97.60 -1.61
N ILE A 504 18.10 97.56 -2.28
CA ILE A 504 18.36 98.40 -3.47
C ILE A 504 17.42 98.03 -4.62
N ILE A 505 17.19 96.74 -4.87
CA ILE A 505 16.26 96.28 -5.92
C ILE A 505 14.83 96.69 -5.59
N GLN A 506 14.38 96.57 -4.35
CA GLN A 506 13.03 97.01 -3.95
C GLN A 506 12.86 98.53 -4.13
N GLN A 507 13.86 99.32 -3.77
CA GLN A 507 13.86 100.77 -4.01
C GLN A 507 13.85 101.10 -5.51
N ALA A 508 14.62 100.38 -6.33
CA ALA A 508 14.61 100.56 -7.78
C ALA A 508 13.28 100.12 -8.43
N ALA A 509 12.71 98.99 -8.03
CA ALA A 509 11.46 98.46 -8.57
C ALA A 509 10.27 99.38 -8.26
N THR A 510 10.21 99.94 -7.04
CA THR A 510 9.19 100.92 -6.67
C THR A 510 9.32 102.22 -7.48
N ALA A 511 10.54 102.70 -7.72
CA ALA A 511 10.78 103.85 -8.60
C ALA A 511 10.37 103.55 -10.06
N MET A 512 10.68 102.36 -10.58
CA MET A 512 10.31 101.94 -11.93
C MET A 512 8.80 101.77 -12.10
N LEU A 513 8.11 101.19 -11.11
CA LEU A 513 6.65 101.09 -11.08
C LEU A 513 5.99 102.48 -11.05
N ALA A 514 6.53 103.42 -10.28
CA ALA A 514 6.05 104.79 -10.27
C ALA A 514 6.18 105.43 -11.66
N GLN A 515 7.32 105.22 -12.35
CA GLN A 515 7.54 105.73 -13.70
C GLN A 515 6.61 105.08 -14.74
N ALA A 516 6.43 103.75 -14.71
CA ALA A 516 5.56 103.04 -15.63
C ALA A 516 4.09 103.46 -15.47
N ASN A 517 3.62 103.66 -14.23
CA ASN A 517 2.28 104.17 -13.97
C ASN A 517 2.09 105.60 -14.53
N MET A 518 3.13 106.44 -14.53
CA MET A 518 3.06 107.75 -15.18
C MET A 518 2.97 107.62 -16.71
N GLN A 519 3.74 106.73 -17.32
CA GLN A 519 3.69 106.49 -18.77
C GLN A 519 2.33 105.95 -19.22
N SER A 520 1.74 105.00 -18.48
CA SER A 520 0.39 104.50 -18.78
C SER A 520 -0.67 105.60 -18.72
N ARG A 521 -0.54 106.57 -17.79
CA ARG A 521 -1.42 107.74 -17.74
C ARG A 521 -1.25 108.65 -18.95
N GLN A 522 -0.02 108.86 -19.42
CA GLN A 522 0.25 109.65 -20.63
C GLN A 522 -0.37 109.03 -21.89
N VAL A 523 -0.41 107.70 -21.98
CA VAL A 523 -1.04 107.00 -23.12
C VAL A 523 -2.57 107.12 -23.09
N LEU A 524 -3.18 107.04 -21.91
CA LEU A 524 -4.63 107.27 -21.75
C LEU A 524 -5.01 108.71 -22.13
N GLU A 525 -4.19 109.69 -21.73
CA GLU A 525 -4.36 111.10 -22.10
C GLU A 525 -4.26 111.33 -23.63
N LEU A 526 -3.43 110.55 -24.33
CA LEU A 526 -3.31 110.57 -25.79
C LEU A 526 -4.51 109.90 -26.51
N LEU A 527 -5.09 108.85 -25.94
CA LEU A 527 -6.23 108.13 -26.54
C LEU A 527 -7.58 108.84 -26.32
N GLU A 528 -7.76 109.57 -25.21
CA GLU A 528 -8.92 110.46 -25.01
C GLU A 528 -8.93 111.66 -25.97
N LEU A 529 -7.79 111.97 -26.61
CA LEU A 529 -7.66 113.06 -27.56
C LEU A 529 -8.04 112.70 -29.01
N ASP A 530 -8.18 111.39 -29.31
CA ASP A 530 -8.40 110.86 -30.67
C ASP A 530 -9.77 110.17 -30.88
N GLY A 531 -10.71 110.32 -29.94
CA GLY A 531 -12.13 109.92 -30.06
C GLY A 531 -13.07 111.11 -29.91
#